data_AF-A0A8C6U9L0-F1
#
_entry.id   AF-A0A8C6U9L0-F1
#
_cell.length_a   1.000
_cell.length_b   1.000
_cell.length_c   1.000
_cell.angle_alpha   90.00
_cell.angle_beta   90.00
_cell.angle_gamma   90.00
#
_symmetry.space_group_name_H-M   'P 1'
#
loop_
_entity.id
_entity.type
_entity.pdbx_description
1 polymer ?
#
loop_
_entity_poly.entity_id
_entity_poly.type
_entity_poly.pdbx_seq_one_letter_code
_entity_poly.pdbx_strand_id
1 'polypeptide(L)'
;QREDVQKKTFTKWVNSQLVKTGKKPVDDLFSDLCDGRKLLELLEGLVGHELVRLERGFTRVHSFNNVNRALQILQKNNVELVNIGAADIVDGNHKLILGLIWSIILHWQVKDVMKDVMAGLQQTNSEKILLSWVRQNTRQYPQVNVVNFSSSWNDGLAFNALIHSHRAFEWGSVEKKTSAIDRLEHAFNKAEQHLGIEKLLDPEDVAVPNPDKKSIIMYVTSLFQVLPQSISMEAIAEVETLPRGTPSAGRVTTEEHYQIQTQQRFSQQITVSVAQGRVRSPSPQQRYKSYAYTQAAYVKSPEQKRRRFTEQDLQRGLSPLPPGATSLESYQASLEEVLAWLLSAEDGLQAQPHVSNNVEEVKEQFHTHEGYMVELTTHQGSVGRVLRGGAALLAEGNLSEEEEQEVREQMNLLNSRWEHLRVASMERQSRLHEVLMDLQHQQLQQLTDWLDVTEVRIKRMSGQPLGPDLEDVKHQVEDHKLLQEDLEMEQVRVNSLTHMVVVVDENNGDSATAALESKLQVLGDRWAAICRWTEERWILLQEILLKWQHFTNEQVRARECSESQYGIIHNYLCIILD
;
A
#
# COMPACT_ATOMS: atom_id res chain seq x y z
N GLN A 1 -18.87 -13.08 -2.01
CA GLN A 1 -19.28 -13.69 -0.73
C GLN A 1 -18.41 -13.26 0.44
N ARG A 2 -17.11 -13.62 0.55
CA ARG A 2 -16.27 -13.17 1.69
C ARG A 2 -16.13 -11.64 1.79
N GLU A 3 -15.99 -10.97 0.64
CA GLU A 3 -15.95 -9.50 0.57
C GLU A 3 -17.25 -8.85 1.05
N ASP A 4 -18.40 -9.44 0.68
CA ASP A 4 -19.72 -8.95 1.09
C ASP A 4 -19.96 -9.11 2.60
N VAL A 5 -19.54 -10.26 3.16
CA VAL A 5 -19.59 -10.52 4.61
C VAL A 5 -18.68 -9.54 5.37
N GLN A 6 -17.44 -9.33 4.88
CA GLN A 6 -16.55 -8.34 5.49
C GLN A 6 -17.13 -6.93 5.42
N LYS A 7 -17.66 -6.52 4.26
CA LYS A 7 -18.33 -5.22 4.09
C LYS A 7 -19.44 -5.05 5.12
N LYS A 8 -20.36 -6.01 5.23
CA LYS A 8 -21.50 -5.98 6.16
C LYS A 8 -21.01 -5.83 7.61
N THR A 9 -20.06 -6.68 8.01
CA THR A 9 -19.54 -6.70 9.38
C THR A 9 -18.76 -5.41 9.72
N PHE A 10 -17.92 -4.92 8.81
CA PHE A 10 -17.17 -3.68 8.99
C PHE A 10 -18.08 -2.45 9.01
N THR A 11 -19.14 -2.44 8.19
CA THR A 11 -20.16 -1.37 8.21
C THR A 11 -20.83 -1.28 9.57
N LYS A 12 -21.27 -2.42 10.13
CA LYS A 12 -21.84 -2.47 11.49
C LYS A 12 -20.86 -1.95 12.53
N TRP A 13 -19.59 -2.35 12.44
CA TRP A 13 -18.56 -1.88 13.37
C TRP A 13 -18.33 -0.36 13.27
N VAL A 14 -18.15 0.17 12.05
CA VAL A 14 -17.98 1.62 11.82
C VAL A 14 -19.17 2.39 12.39
N ASN A 15 -20.39 1.92 12.13
CA ASN A 15 -21.60 2.53 12.64
C ASN A 15 -21.69 2.50 14.17
N SER A 16 -21.27 1.41 14.81
CA SER A 16 -21.15 1.32 16.26
C SER A 16 -20.26 2.43 16.84
N GLN A 17 -19.11 2.68 16.21
CA GLN A 17 -18.17 3.72 16.66
C GLN A 17 -18.69 5.14 16.39
N LEU A 18 -19.31 5.37 15.23
CA LEU A 18 -19.90 6.68 14.87
C LEU A 18 -21.07 7.04 15.80
N VAL A 19 -21.94 6.07 16.11
CA VAL A 19 -23.09 6.29 17.01
C VAL A 19 -22.63 6.62 18.43
N LYS A 20 -21.57 5.97 18.93
CA LYS A 20 -20.98 6.29 20.26
C LYS A 20 -20.52 7.74 20.38
N THR A 21 -20.10 8.36 19.28
CA THR A 21 -19.65 9.75 19.23
C THR A 21 -20.70 10.72 18.70
N GLY A 22 -21.96 10.27 18.57
CA GLY A 22 -23.08 11.10 18.11
C GLY A 22 -23.02 11.47 16.62
N LYS A 23 -22.19 10.79 15.83
CA LYS A 23 -22.06 10.99 14.39
C LYS A 23 -23.07 10.11 13.64
N LYS A 24 -23.49 10.56 12.45
CA LYS A 24 -24.44 9.80 11.63
C LYS A 24 -23.78 8.51 11.10
N PRO A 25 -24.52 7.38 11.06
CA PRO A 25 -24.02 6.14 10.45
C PRO A 25 -23.76 6.30 8.94
N VAL A 26 -23.00 5.37 8.39
CA VAL A 26 -22.85 5.13 6.95
C VAL A 26 -23.88 4.10 6.49
N ASP A 27 -24.40 4.31 5.29
CA ASP A 27 -25.32 3.41 4.61
C ASP A 27 -24.55 2.42 3.71
N ASP A 28 -23.57 2.92 2.96
CA ASP A 28 -22.69 2.12 2.11
C ASP A 28 -21.23 2.48 2.34
N LEU A 29 -20.51 1.56 3.01
CA LEU A 29 -19.10 1.71 3.34
C LEU A 29 -18.20 2.08 2.14
N PHE A 30 -18.52 1.64 0.93
CA PHE A 30 -17.67 1.86 -0.24
C PHE A 30 -17.84 3.23 -0.88
N SER A 31 -18.99 3.87 -0.69
CA SER A 31 -19.29 5.19 -1.28
C SER A 31 -19.21 6.30 -0.22
N ASP A 32 -19.67 6.04 1.00
CA ASP A 32 -19.74 7.03 2.07
C ASP A 32 -18.37 7.40 2.66
N LEU A 33 -17.33 6.59 2.41
CA LEU A 33 -15.95 6.89 2.83
C LEU A 33 -15.15 7.67 1.77
N CYS A 34 -15.61 7.73 0.52
CA CYS A 34 -14.84 8.30 -0.59
C CYS A 34 -14.54 9.80 -0.44
N ASP A 35 -15.40 10.55 0.26
CA ASP A 35 -15.18 11.99 0.49
C ASP A 35 -14.26 12.30 1.68
N GLY A 36 -13.82 11.25 2.39
CA GLY A 36 -12.95 11.29 3.57
C GLY A 36 -13.59 11.85 4.83
N ARG A 37 -14.82 12.38 4.80
CA ARG A 37 -15.46 13.04 5.96
C ARG A 37 -15.82 12.02 7.02
N LYS A 38 -16.49 10.94 6.62
CA LYS A 38 -16.88 9.84 7.52
C LYS A 38 -15.68 9.13 8.11
N LEU A 39 -14.62 9.00 7.32
CA LEU A 39 -13.35 8.46 7.79
C LEU A 39 -12.72 9.36 8.87
N LEU A 40 -12.70 10.68 8.67
CA LEU A 40 -12.21 11.62 9.68
C LEU A 40 -13.10 11.63 10.94
N GLU A 41 -14.42 11.62 10.80
CA GLU A 41 -15.36 11.53 11.94
C GLU A 41 -15.14 10.25 12.77
N LEU A 42 -14.87 9.13 12.10
CA LEU A 42 -14.51 7.87 12.76
C LEU A 42 -13.20 8.01 13.55
N LEU A 43 -12.16 8.57 12.93
CA LEU A 43 -10.84 8.74 13.57
C LEU A 43 -10.88 9.73 14.75
N GLU A 44 -11.65 10.82 14.65
CA GLU A 44 -11.94 11.72 15.77
C GLU A 44 -12.47 10.96 16.97
N GLY A 45 -13.43 10.05 16.74
CA GLY A 45 -14.00 9.24 17.81
C GLY A 45 -13.03 8.25 18.43
N LEU A 46 -12.19 7.62 17.63
CA LEU A 46 -11.22 6.62 18.11
C LEU A 46 -10.03 7.25 18.84
N VAL A 47 -9.60 8.44 18.42
CA VAL A 47 -8.44 9.14 18.99
C VAL A 47 -8.83 10.00 20.20
N GLY A 48 -10.13 10.31 20.37
CA GLY A 48 -10.66 10.93 21.58
C GLY A 48 -10.43 12.44 21.70
N HIS A 49 -10.01 13.10 20.62
CA HIS A 49 -9.90 14.56 20.54
C HIS A 49 -10.30 15.05 19.15
N GLU A 50 -10.76 16.30 19.07
CA GLU A 50 -11.16 16.93 17.81
C GLU A 50 -9.90 17.14 16.95
N LEU A 51 -9.75 16.31 15.92
CA LEU A 51 -8.49 16.16 15.19
C LEU A 51 -8.31 17.20 14.09
N VAL A 52 -9.38 17.69 13.43
CA VAL A 52 -9.23 18.55 12.24
C VAL A 52 -10.47 19.38 11.87
N ARG A 53 -10.22 20.58 11.32
CA ARG A 53 -11.20 21.30 10.50
C ARG A 53 -11.41 20.59 9.16
N LEU A 54 -12.60 20.04 8.93
CA LEU A 54 -13.00 19.42 7.66
C LEU A 54 -12.84 20.39 6.48
N GLU A 55 -12.26 19.95 5.37
CA GLU A 55 -12.32 20.73 4.14
C GLU A 55 -13.77 20.75 3.61
N ARG A 56 -14.26 21.96 3.38
CA ARG A 56 -15.63 22.20 2.91
C ARG A 56 -15.62 22.26 1.38
N GLY A 57 -16.39 21.38 0.75
CA GLY A 57 -16.46 21.28 -0.71
C GLY A 57 -16.86 19.88 -1.17
N PHE A 58 -17.30 19.79 -2.41
CA PHE A 58 -17.79 18.56 -3.05
C PHE A 58 -16.93 18.11 -4.24
N THR A 59 -15.81 18.81 -4.49
CA THR A 59 -14.90 18.42 -5.59
C THR A 59 -14.02 17.25 -5.15
N ARG A 60 -13.50 16.49 -6.13
CA ARG A 60 -12.57 15.39 -5.88
C ARG A 60 -11.32 15.82 -5.12
N VAL A 61 -10.86 17.06 -5.30
CA VAL A 61 -9.68 17.60 -4.59
C VAL A 61 -9.94 17.69 -3.09
N HIS A 62 -11.10 18.21 -2.66
CA HIS A 62 -11.46 18.25 -1.24
C HIS A 62 -11.57 16.85 -0.63
N SER A 63 -12.14 15.90 -1.38
CA SER A 63 -12.24 14.49 -0.98
C SER A 63 -10.86 13.88 -0.76
N PHE A 64 -9.96 14.11 -1.73
CA PHE A 64 -8.57 13.66 -1.67
C PHE A 64 -7.80 14.24 -0.49
N ASN A 65 -7.97 15.54 -0.20
CA ASN A 65 -7.34 16.19 0.94
C ASN A 65 -7.85 15.63 2.28
N ASN A 66 -9.16 15.43 2.42
CA ASN A 66 -9.75 14.82 3.63
C ASN A 66 -9.22 13.39 3.84
N VAL A 67 -9.18 12.57 2.79
CA VAL A 67 -8.64 11.21 2.86
C VAL A 67 -7.15 11.22 3.18
N ASN A 68 -6.33 12.04 2.51
CA ASN A 68 -4.91 12.17 2.83
C ASN A 68 -4.68 12.55 4.29
N ARG A 69 -5.50 13.46 4.82
CA ARG A 69 -5.42 13.84 6.22
C ARG A 69 -5.75 12.67 7.15
N ALA A 70 -6.76 11.86 6.81
CA ALA A 70 -7.05 10.63 7.54
C ALA A 70 -5.87 9.65 7.51
N LEU A 71 -5.28 9.40 6.34
CA LEU A 71 -4.09 8.53 6.21
C LEU A 71 -2.89 9.05 7.01
N GLN A 72 -2.65 10.37 7.05
CA GLN A 72 -1.62 10.97 7.89
C GLN A 72 -1.90 10.77 9.39
N ILE A 73 -3.16 10.84 9.83
CA ILE A 73 -3.54 10.56 11.23
C ILE A 73 -3.22 9.10 11.57
N LEU A 74 -3.54 8.17 10.66
CA LEU A 74 -3.24 6.74 10.83
C LEU A 74 -1.73 6.51 10.96
N GLN A 75 -0.93 7.09 10.07
CA GLN A 75 0.54 7.00 10.12
C GLN A 75 1.11 7.58 11.42
N LYS A 76 0.61 8.75 11.86
CA LYS A 76 1.02 9.37 13.15
C LYS A 76 0.68 8.51 14.37
N ASN A 77 -0.33 7.66 14.28
CA ASN A 77 -0.71 6.71 15.32
C ASN A 77 -0.06 5.33 15.11
N ASN A 78 0.98 5.21 14.29
CA ASN A 78 1.69 3.94 14.02
C ASN A 78 0.78 2.83 13.46
N VAL A 79 -0.19 3.20 12.64
CA VAL A 79 -1.00 2.24 11.87
C VAL A 79 -0.24 1.89 10.60
N GLU A 80 0.02 0.59 10.42
CA GLU A 80 0.64 0.07 9.20
C GLU A 80 -0.36 0.10 8.04
N LEU A 81 -0.02 0.87 7.01
CA LEU A 81 -0.78 0.97 5.77
C LEU A 81 0.06 0.37 4.64
N VAL A 82 -0.36 -0.80 4.14
CA VAL A 82 0.33 -1.51 3.06
C VAL A 82 -0.40 -1.21 1.76
N ASN A 83 0.23 -0.46 0.86
CA ASN A 83 -0.28 -0.17 -0.49
C ASN A 83 -1.66 0.50 -0.54
N ILE A 84 -1.95 1.45 0.38
CA ILE A 84 -3.20 2.21 0.40
C ILE A 84 -2.89 3.70 0.24
N GLY A 85 -3.30 4.29 -0.89
CA GLY A 85 -3.22 5.71 -1.17
C GLY A 85 -4.57 6.43 -1.09
N ALA A 86 -4.56 7.76 -1.05
CA ALA A 86 -5.80 8.53 -0.98
C ALA A 86 -6.65 8.43 -2.26
N ALA A 87 -6.02 8.27 -3.42
CA ALA A 87 -6.75 8.08 -4.68
C ALA A 87 -7.61 6.80 -4.64
N ASP A 88 -7.07 5.72 -4.06
CA ASP A 88 -7.77 4.43 -3.98
C ASP A 88 -9.09 4.52 -3.20
N ILE A 89 -9.10 5.32 -2.14
CA ILE A 89 -10.29 5.52 -1.31
C ILE A 89 -11.28 6.46 -2.00
N VAL A 90 -10.80 7.58 -2.56
CA VAL A 90 -11.66 8.55 -3.26
C VAL A 90 -12.33 7.95 -4.48
N ASP A 91 -11.61 7.08 -5.20
CA ASP A 91 -12.12 6.42 -6.41
C ASP A 91 -12.91 5.13 -6.10
N GLY A 92 -13.11 4.80 -4.82
CA GLY A 92 -14.02 3.71 -4.40
C GLY A 92 -13.45 2.30 -4.56
N ASN A 93 -12.14 2.09 -4.41
CA ASN A 93 -11.55 0.76 -4.51
C ASN A 93 -11.95 -0.11 -3.30
N HIS A 94 -12.95 -0.97 -3.50
CA HIS A 94 -13.55 -1.80 -2.43
C HIS A 94 -12.51 -2.58 -1.60
N LYS A 95 -11.52 -3.18 -2.26
CA LYS A 95 -10.50 -4.00 -1.58
C LYS A 95 -9.61 -3.16 -0.67
N LEU A 96 -9.20 -1.99 -1.16
CA LEU A 96 -8.34 -1.09 -0.40
C LEU A 96 -9.11 -0.35 0.69
N ILE A 97 -10.40 -0.07 0.49
CA ILE A 97 -11.30 0.43 1.54
C ILE A 97 -11.45 -0.61 2.66
N LEU A 98 -11.71 -1.88 2.35
CA LEU A 98 -11.74 -2.95 3.35
C LEU A 98 -10.39 -3.14 4.04
N GLY A 99 -9.28 -3.03 3.29
CA GLY A 99 -7.93 -3.08 3.84
C GLY A 99 -7.70 -1.96 4.85
N LEU A 100 -8.06 -0.73 4.50
CA LEU A 100 -7.95 0.46 5.36
C LEU A 100 -8.76 0.31 6.64
N ILE A 101 -10.04 -0.05 6.52
CA ILE A 101 -10.92 -0.23 7.69
C ILE A 101 -10.42 -1.38 8.58
N TRP A 102 -9.89 -2.46 8.00
CA TRP A 102 -9.25 -3.51 8.78
C TRP A 102 -8.01 -3.01 9.53
N SER A 103 -7.13 -2.21 8.92
CA SER A 103 -5.98 -1.64 9.62
C SER A 103 -6.41 -0.78 10.82
N ILE A 104 -7.50 -0.03 10.68
CA ILE A 104 -8.10 0.76 11.77
C ILE A 104 -8.64 -0.14 12.89
N ILE A 105 -9.43 -1.16 12.54
CA ILE A 105 -9.96 -2.15 13.50
C ILE A 105 -8.83 -2.87 14.23
N LEU A 106 -7.82 -3.35 13.50
CA LEU A 106 -6.69 -4.07 14.06
C LEU A 106 -5.92 -3.19 15.06
N HIS A 107 -5.74 -1.91 14.77
CA HIS A 107 -5.04 -0.99 15.66
C HIS A 107 -5.88 -0.66 16.91
N TRP A 108 -7.06 -0.04 16.75
CA TRP A 108 -7.84 0.51 17.87
C TRP A 108 -8.74 -0.50 18.58
N GLN A 109 -9.25 -1.52 17.88
CA GLN A 109 -10.09 -2.51 18.54
C GLN A 109 -9.29 -3.70 19.04
N VAL A 110 -8.33 -4.21 18.25
CA VAL A 110 -7.62 -5.44 18.62
C VAL A 110 -6.38 -5.14 19.46
N LYS A 111 -5.40 -4.42 18.89
CA LYS A 111 -4.12 -4.16 19.56
C LYS A 111 -4.30 -3.27 20.79
N ASP A 112 -5.11 -2.21 20.70
CA ASP A 112 -5.29 -1.27 21.83
C ASP A 112 -6.04 -1.92 23.01
N VAL A 113 -7.11 -2.69 22.74
CA VAL A 113 -7.83 -3.43 23.80
C VAL A 113 -6.93 -4.45 24.50
N MET A 114 -5.92 -4.99 23.81
CA MET A 114 -5.00 -5.99 24.38
C MET A 114 -3.70 -5.39 24.89
N LYS A 115 -3.49 -4.07 24.80
CA LYS A 115 -2.20 -3.42 25.02
C LYS A 115 -1.57 -3.78 26.37
N ASP A 116 -2.36 -3.74 27.44
CA ASP A 116 -1.87 -4.03 28.80
C ASP A 116 -1.50 -5.51 28.96
N VAL A 117 -2.31 -6.40 28.38
CA VAL A 117 -2.06 -7.86 28.38
C VAL A 117 -0.83 -8.21 27.53
N MET A 118 -0.69 -7.58 26.36
CA MET A 118 0.47 -7.70 25.47
C MET A 118 1.77 -7.27 26.17
N ALA A 119 1.73 -6.13 26.88
CA ALA A 119 2.86 -5.62 27.65
C ALA A 119 3.21 -6.53 28.83
N GLY A 120 2.20 -6.99 29.58
CA GLY A 120 2.39 -7.86 30.74
C GLY A 120 2.94 -9.25 30.38
N LEU A 121 2.54 -9.80 29.23
CA LEU A 121 2.99 -11.11 28.74
C LEU A 121 4.23 -11.03 27.83
N GLN A 122 4.69 -9.82 27.49
CA GLN A 122 5.74 -9.57 26.49
C GLN A 122 5.46 -10.27 25.14
N GLN A 123 4.21 -10.25 24.69
CA GLN A 123 3.77 -10.86 23.42
C GLN A 123 3.23 -9.79 22.47
N THR A 124 3.65 -9.84 21.20
CA THR A 124 3.20 -8.91 20.15
C THR A 124 2.12 -9.47 19.24
N ASN A 125 1.89 -10.78 19.28
CA ASN A 125 0.90 -11.46 18.45
C ASN A 125 -0.48 -11.50 19.12
N SER A 126 -1.36 -10.58 18.74
CA SER A 126 -2.72 -10.48 19.28
C SER A 126 -3.59 -11.72 18.98
N GLU A 127 -3.37 -12.37 17.84
CA GLU A 127 -4.11 -13.59 17.49
C GLU A 127 -3.79 -14.75 18.43
N LYS A 128 -2.50 -14.91 18.77
CA LYS A 128 -2.04 -15.92 19.74
C LYS A 128 -2.65 -15.67 21.12
N ILE A 129 -2.62 -14.42 21.59
CA ILE A 129 -3.19 -14.01 22.87
C ILE A 129 -4.69 -14.31 22.92
N LEU A 130 -5.43 -13.90 21.89
CA LEU A 130 -6.85 -14.22 21.78
C LEU A 130 -7.09 -15.72 21.78
N LEU A 131 -6.33 -16.51 21.02
CA LEU A 131 -6.54 -17.94 20.92
C LEU A 131 -6.29 -18.62 22.27
N SER A 132 -5.24 -18.21 22.98
CA SER A 132 -4.94 -18.68 24.34
C SER A 132 -6.05 -18.33 25.31
N TRP A 133 -6.53 -17.09 25.27
CA TRP A 133 -7.63 -16.65 26.11
C TRP A 133 -8.91 -17.46 25.84
N VAL A 134 -9.27 -17.66 24.57
CA VAL A 134 -10.47 -18.43 24.22
C VAL A 134 -10.36 -19.85 24.76
N ARG A 135 -9.26 -20.54 24.49
CA ARG A 135 -9.07 -21.93 24.93
C ARG A 135 -9.08 -22.09 26.44
N GLN A 136 -8.43 -21.17 27.15
CA GLN A 136 -8.44 -21.16 28.62
C GLN A 136 -9.87 -21.06 29.15
N ASN A 137 -10.69 -20.19 28.55
CA ASN A 137 -12.08 -19.96 28.96
C ASN A 137 -13.07 -21.04 28.48
N THR A 138 -12.71 -21.80 27.44
CA THR A 138 -13.54 -22.91 26.94
C THR A 138 -13.07 -24.29 27.41
N ARG A 139 -12.05 -24.38 28.25
CA ARG A 139 -11.43 -25.65 28.68
C ARG A 139 -12.41 -26.63 29.34
N GLN A 140 -13.47 -26.12 29.97
CA GLN A 140 -14.49 -26.91 30.67
C GLN A 140 -15.58 -27.49 29.76
N TYR A 141 -15.55 -27.23 28.44
CA TYR A 141 -16.55 -27.73 27.50
C TYR A 141 -15.91 -28.75 26.55
N PRO A 142 -16.06 -30.07 26.78
CA PRO A 142 -15.39 -31.11 26.00
C PRO A 142 -15.69 -31.06 24.49
N GLN A 143 -16.89 -30.62 24.13
CA GLN A 143 -17.34 -30.45 22.74
C GLN A 143 -16.78 -29.21 22.04
N VAL A 144 -16.03 -28.35 22.74
CA VAL A 144 -15.47 -27.10 22.18
C VAL A 144 -13.96 -27.21 22.09
N ASN A 145 -13.46 -27.24 20.86
CA ASN A 145 -12.02 -27.18 20.59
C ASN A 145 -11.71 -26.07 19.59
N VAL A 146 -11.18 -24.96 20.11
CA VAL A 146 -10.83 -23.80 19.28
C VAL A 146 -9.36 -23.85 18.92
N VAL A 147 -9.07 -23.90 17.61
CA VAL A 147 -7.70 -23.93 17.07
C VAL A 147 -7.44 -22.86 16.00
N ASN A 148 -8.49 -22.16 15.54
CA ASN A 148 -8.40 -21.08 14.57
C ASN A 148 -9.54 -20.06 14.76
N PHE A 149 -9.50 -18.92 14.07
CA PHE A 149 -10.58 -17.92 14.04
C PHE A 149 -11.48 -18.04 12.80
N SER A 150 -11.69 -19.26 12.30
CA SER A 150 -12.57 -19.53 11.17
C SER A 150 -13.44 -20.76 11.46
N SER A 151 -13.10 -21.93 10.92
CA SER A 151 -13.90 -23.15 11.04
C SER A 151 -14.15 -23.62 12.48
N SER A 152 -13.32 -23.26 13.46
CA SER A 152 -13.57 -23.59 14.88
C SER A 152 -14.82 -22.89 15.48
N TRP A 153 -15.43 -21.95 14.76
CA TRP A 153 -16.52 -21.10 15.26
C TRP A 153 -17.85 -21.32 14.54
N ASN A 154 -17.85 -22.06 13.42
CA ASN A 154 -19.00 -22.12 12.52
C ASN A 154 -20.20 -22.92 13.08
N ASP A 155 -19.98 -23.75 14.09
CA ASP A 155 -21.04 -24.53 14.76
C ASP A 155 -21.73 -23.77 15.91
N GLY A 156 -21.22 -22.57 16.24
CA GLY A 156 -21.72 -21.70 17.30
C GLY A 156 -21.40 -22.14 18.74
N LEU A 157 -20.75 -23.27 18.97
CA LEU A 157 -20.49 -23.77 20.33
C LEU A 157 -19.43 -22.93 21.06
N ALA A 158 -18.38 -22.49 20.36
CA ALA A 158 -17.32 -21.67 20.94
C ALA A 158 -17.84 -20.32 21.47
N PHE A 159 -18.73 -19.64 20.73
CA PHE A 159 -19.34 -18.38 21.20
C PHE A 159 -20.19 -18.61 22.46
N ASN A 160 -21.03 -19.64 22.46
CA ASN A 160 -21.84 -19.95 23.63
C ASN A 160 -20.96 -20.31 24.84
N ALA A 161 -19.86 -21.03 24.66
CA ALA A 161 -18.97 -21.43 25.74
C ALA A 161 -18.29 -20.25 26.45
N LEU A 162 -17.83 -19.26 25.67
CA LEU A 162 -17.24 -18.02 26.22
C LEU A 162 -18.25 -17.18 27.01
N ILE A 163 -19.50 -17.12 26.54
CA ILE A 163 -20.55 -16.37 27.23
C ILE A 163 -21.00 -17.14 28.49
N HIS A 164 -21.10 -18.47 28.39
CA HIS A 164 -21.50 -19.34 29.51
C HIS A 164 -20.43 -19.44 30.60
N SER A 165 -19.13 -19.33 30.29
CA SER A 165 -18.07 -19.40 31.32
C SER A 165 -18.21 -18.29 32.37
N HIS A 166 -18.99 -17.25 32.06
CA HIS A 166 -19.36 -16.14 32.93
C HIS A 166 -20.78 -16.25 33.50
N ARG A 167 -21.38 -17.45 33.44
CA ARG A 167 -22.70 -17.81 34.01
C ARG A 167 -23.89 -17.00 33.50
N ALA A 168 -23.88 -16.61 32.22
CA ALA A 168 -24.98 -15.84 31.64
C ALA A 168 -26.28 -16.63 31.36
N PHE A 169 -26.19 -17.96 31.25
CA PHE A 169 -27.33 -18.86 30.98
C PHE A 169 -26.97 -20.31 31.35
N GLU A 170 -27.92 -21.25 31.23
CA GLU A 170 -27.71 -22.69 31.46
C GLU A 170 -27.22 -23.41 30.19
N TRP A 171 -26.12 -24.17 30.29
CA TRP A 171 -25.52 -24.88 29.14
C TRP A 171 -26.48 -25.85 28.43
N GLY A 172 -27.35 -26.53 29.18
CA GLY A 172 -28.32 -27.49 28.60
C GLY A 172 -29.29 -26.84 27.61
N SER A 173 -29.43 -25.51 27.61
CA SER A 173 -30.21 -24.78 26.60
C SER A 173 -29.52 -24.73 25.22
N VAL A 174 -28.19 -24.84 25.18
CA VAL A 174 -27.37 -24.87 23.96
C VAL A 174 -27.36 -26.28 23.36
N GLU A 175 -27.24 -27.31 24.21
CA GLU A 175 -27.24 -28.72 23.78
C GLU A 175 -28.54 -29.14 23.09
N LYS A 176 -29.67 -28.55 23.49
CA LYS A 176 -30.97 -28.78 22.85
C LYS A 176 -31.09 -28.18 21.45
N LYS A 177 -30.19 -27.27 21.06
CA LYS A 177 -30.22 -26.65 19.72
C LYS A 177 -29.47 -27.54 18.75
N THR A 178 -30.15 -27.94 17.68
CA THR A 178 -29.64 -28.88 16.68
C THR A 178 -28.94 -28.19 15.51
N SER A 179 -29.32 -26.94 15.19
CA SER A 179 -28.72 -26.15 14.11
C SER A 179 -27.60 -25.23 14.61
N ALA A 180 -26.56 -25.05 13.78
CA ALA A 180 -25.51 -24.07 14.01
C ALA A 180 -26.06 -22.63 14.03
N ILE A 181 -27.02 -22.33 13.15
CA ILE A 181 -27.67 -21.02 13.08
C ILE A 181 -28.37 -20.69 14.40
N ASP A 182 -29.16 -21.62 14.96
CA ASP A 182 -29.86 -21.40 16.23
C ASP A 182 -28.89 -21.17 17.40
N ARG A 183 -27.73 -21.86 17.38
CA ARG A 183 -26.69 -21.68 18.40
C ARG A 183 -26.01 -20.32 18.27
N LEU A 184 -25.71 -19.89 17.06
CA LEU A 184 -25.11 -18.57 16.78
C LEU A 184 -26.07 -17.44 17.14
N GLU A 185 -27.33 -17.54 16.71
CA GLU A 185 -28.38 -16.58 17.07
C GLU A 185 -28.56 -16.48 18.59
N HIS A 186 -28.58 -17.63 19.27
CA HIS A 186 -28.63 -17.66 20.73
C HIS A 186 -27.42 -16.97 21.38
N ALA A 187 -26.21 -17.25 20.92
CA ALA A 187 -25.01 -16.61 21.44
C ALA A 187 -25.05 -15.10 21.26
N PHE A 188 -25.37 -14.61 20.06
CA PHE A 188 -25.40 -13.19 19.75
C PHE A 188 -26.52 -12.46 20.50
N ASN A 189 -27.69 -13.08 20.68
CA ASN A 189 -28.75 -12.55 21.53
C ASN A 189 -28.33 -12.47 23.00
N LYS A 190 -27.63 -13.48 23.52
CA LYS A 190 -27.17 -13.49 24.92
C LYS A 190 -26.05 -12.49 25.17
N ALA A 191 -25.13 -12.33 24.23
CA ALA A 191 -24.08 -11.32 24.28
C ALA A 191 -24.67 -9.90 24.29
N GLU A 192 -25.66 -9.61 23.45
CA GLU A 192 -26.34 -8.31 23.45
C GLU A 192 -27.10 -8.06 24.77
N GLN A 193 -27.92 -9.02 25.21
CA GLN A 193 -28.78 -8.86 26.38
C GLN A 193 -28.01 -8.75 27.70
N HIS A 194 -26.93 -9.51 27.85
CA HIS A 194 -26.23 -9.64 29.14
C HIS A 194 -24.88 -8.93 29.17
N LEU A 195 -24.23 -8.73 28.03
CA LEU A 195 -22.90 -8.12 27.94
C LEU A 195 -22.91 -6.77 27.19
N GLY A 196 -24.04 -6.35 26.62
CA GLY A 196 -24.14 -5.12 25.84
C GLY A 196 -23.33 -5.15 24.54
N ILE A 197 -22.99 -6.33 24.03
CA ILE A 197 -22.22 -6.48 22.79
C ILE A 197 -23.16 -6.45 21.59
N GLU A 198 -22.91 -5.53 20.67
CA GLU A 198 -23.67 -5.38 19.43
C GLU A 198 -23.51 -6.59 18.49
N LYS A 199 -24.56 -6.93 17.74
CA LYS A 199 -24.59 -8.06 16.80
C LYS A 199 -23.87 -7.76 15.48
N LEU A 200 -22.54 -7.71 15.54
CA LEU A 200 -21.70 -7.44 14.37
C LEU A 200 -21.77 -8.56 13.32
N LEU A 201 -21.95 -9.81 13.74
CA LEU A 201 -22.03 -10.99 12.89
C LEU A 201 -23.48 -11.44 12.70
N ASP A 202 -23.81 -11.91 11.50
CA ASP A 202 -25.07 -12.59 11.25
C ASP A 202 -24.87 -14.11 11.27
N PRO A 203 -25.79 -14.90 11.85
CA PRO A 203 -25.66 -16.35 11.97
C PRO A 203 -25.39 -17.05 10.64
N GLU A 204 -26.06 -16.64 9.56
CA GLU A 204 -25.92 -17.23 8.22
C GLU A 204 -24.52 -17.03 7.61
N ASP A 205 -23.85 -15.94 7.96
CA ASP A 205 -22.52 -15.59 7.45
C ASP A 205 -21.40 -16.35 8.20
N VAL A 206 -21.73 -16.88 9.39
CA VAL A 206 -20.82 -17.66 10.23
C VAL A 206 -21.03 -19.16 10.09
N ALA A 207 -22.28 -19.62 9.89
CA ALA A 207 -22.67 -21.02 9.74
C ALA A 207 -22.27 -21.62 8.38
N VAL A 208 -21.03 -21.37 7.95
CA VAL A 208 -20.43 -21.84 6.70
C VAL A 208 -19.12 -22.59 6.99
N PRO A 209 -18.59 -23.42 6.08
CA PRO A 209 -17.38 -24.20 6.37
C PRO A 209 -16.15 -23.35 6.71
N ASN A 210 -16.02 -22.17 6.11
CA ASN A 210 -14.86 -21.29 6.26
C ASN A 210 -15.32 -19.82 6.45
N PRO A 211 -15.83 -19.46 7.64
CA PRO A 211 -16.27 -18.10 7.92
C PRO A 211 -15.09 -17.13 7.91
N ASP A 212 -15.37 -15.85 7.69
CA ASP A 212 -14.33 -14.84 7.54
C ASP A 212 -13.55 -14.60 8.84
N LYS A 213 -12.22 -14.83 8.78
CA LYS A 213 -11.32 -14.76 9.94
C LYS A 213 -11.35 -13.40 10.63
N LYS A 214 -11.33 -12.30 9.86
CA LYS A 214 -11.28 -10.93 10.39
C LYS A 214 -12.55 -10.60 11.16
N SER A 215 -13.69 -11.01 10.61
CA SER A 215 -15.01 -10.81 11.20
C SER A 215 -15.16 -11.58 12.53
N ILE A 216 -14.67 -12.82 12.60
CA ILE A 216 -14.63 -13.60 13.86
C ILE A 216 -13.73 -12.93 14.90
N ILE A 217 -12.49 -12.57 14.54
CA ILE A 217 -11.56 -11.88 15.46
C ILE A 217 -12.19 -10.61 16.02
N MET A 218 -12.86 -9.83 15.18
CA MET A 218 -13.50 -8.58 15.58
C MET A 218 -14.59 -8.80 16.66
N TYR A 219 -15.43 -9.81 16.47
CA TYR A 219 -16.48 -10.12 17.45
C TYR A 219 -15.91 -10.73 18.74
N VAL A 220 -14.94 -11.63 18.63
CA VAL A 220 -14.26 -12.24 19.79
C VAL A 220 -13.51 -11.20 20.60
N THR A 221 -12.91 -10.21 19.95
CA THR A 221 -12.27 -9.08 20.64
C THR A 221 -13.28 -8.25 21.44
N SER A 222 -14.51 -8.11 20.94
CA SER A 222 -15.60 -7.44 21.68
C SER A 222 -16.00 -8.23 22.94
N LEU A 223 -15.98 -9.56 22.88
CA LEU A 223 -16.14 -10.43 24.05
C LEU A 223 -14.96 -10.28 25.02
N PHE A 224 -13.73 -10.31 24.51
CA PHE A 224 -12.51 -10.14 25.31
C PHE A 224 -12.50 -8.81 26.09
N GLN A 225 -13.01 -7.73 25.49
CA GLN A 225 -13.04 -6.41 26.10
C GLN A 225 -13.90 -6.35 27.37
N VAL A 226 -15.01 -7.10 27.42
CA VAL A 226 -15.98 -7.03 28.53
C VAL A 226 -15.88 -8.21 29.50
N LEU A 227 -15.15 -9.25 29.13
CA LEU A 227 -14.93 -10.43 29.96
C LEU A 227 -13.55 -10.37 30.64
N PRO A 228 -13.33 -11.09 31.75
CA PRO A 228 -12.03 -11.20 32.41
C PRO A 228 -10.89 -11.53 31.44
N GLN A 229 -9.88 -10.65 31.41
CA GLN A 229 -8.75 -10.70 30.48
C GLN A 229 -7.55 -11.48 31.05
N SER A 230 -7.74 -12.24 32.12
CA SER A 230 -6.66 -13.03 32.74
C SER A 230 -6.24 -14.16 31.82
N ILE A 231 -4.98 -14.14 31.38
CA ILE A 231 -4.36 -15.19 30.57
C ILE A 231 -3.10 -15.65 31.27
N SER A 232 -2.96 -16.96 31.45
CA SER A 232 -1.76 -17.52 32.08
C SER A 232 -0.67 -17.78 31.04
N MET A 233 0.60 -17.75 31.46
CA MET A 233 1.73 -18.10 30.58
C MET A 233 1.62 -19.56 30.11
N GLU A 234 1.03 -20.45 30.92
CA GLU A 234 0.74 -21.83 30.52
C GLU A 234 -0.29 -21.89 29.39
N ALA A 235 -1.30 -21.01 29.36
CA ALA A 235 -2.26 -20.95 28.26
C ALA A 235 -1.64 -20.38 26.97
N ILE A 236 -0.67 -19.46 27.10
CA ILE A 236 0.16 -18.98 25.98
C ILE A 236 1.01 -20.12 25.42
N ALA A 237 1.71 -20.85 26.28
CA ALA A 237 2.51 -22.01 25.90
C ALA A 237 1.65 -23.15 25.34
N GLU A 238 0.45 -23.38 25.87
CA GLU A 238 -0.47 -24.39 25.36
C GLU A 238 -0.77 -24.16 23.88
N VAL A 239 -1.01 -22.91 23.48
CA VAL A 239 -1.24 -22.54 22.07
C VAL A 239 -0.02 -22.75 21.19
N GLU A 240 1.19 -22.55 21.71
CA GLU A 240 2.44 -22.89 21.00
C GLU A 240 2.58 -24.40 20.81
N THR A 241 2.12 -25.17 21.80
CA THR A 241 2.15 -26.64 21.78
C THR A 241 0.95 -27.26 21.08
N LEU A 242 -0.07 -26.47 20.71
CA LEU A 242 -1.20 -26.99 19.96
C LEU A 242 -0.67 -27.65 18.70
N PRO A 243 -1.14 -28.85 18.36
CA PRO A 243 -0.87 -29.39 17.04
C PRO A 243 -1.38 -28.36 16.05
N ARG A 244 -0.47 -27.68 15.33
CA ARG A 244 -0.84 -26.89 14.15
C ARG A 244 -1.29 -27.86 13.09
N GLY A 245 -2.48 -28.45 13.23
CA GLY A 245 -2.97 -29.48 12.33
C GLY A 245 -1.89 -30.50 11.92
N THR A 246 -1.03 -30.94 12.85
CA THR A 246 -0.18 -32.13 12.75
C THR A 246 0.05 -32.66 14.16
N PRO A 247 -0.20 -33.96 14.43
CA PRO A 247 0.02 -34.57 15.74
C PRO A 247 1.52 -34.85 15.93
N SER A 248 2.04 -34.54 17.12
CA SER A 248 3.39 -34.90 17.52
C SER A 248 3.41 -35.55 18.91
N ALA A 249 4.17 -36.63 19.01
CA ALA A 249 5.09 -36.94 20.09
C ALA A 249 6.16 -37.88 19.49
N GLY A 250 7.47 -37.61 19.49
CA GLY A 250 8.19 -36.50 20.11
C GLY A 250 9.59 -36.26 19.52
N ARG A 251 10.07 -35.05 19.84
CA ARG A 251 11.46 -34.57 20.00
C ARG A 251 12.47 -34.84 18.89
N VAL A 252 12.78 -33.81 18.09
CA VAL A 252 14.07 -33.08 18.09
C VAL A 252 13.78 -31.61 17.77
N THR A 253 14.62 -30.75 18.35
CA THR A 253 14.55 -29.30 18.53
C THR A 253 14.53 -28.45 17.26
N THR A 254 14.13 -27.19 17.47
CA THR A 254 14.19 -26.01 16.59
C THR A 254 13.17 -25.94 15.45
N GLU A 255 12.14 -25.17 15.77
CA GLU A 255 11.11 -24.55 14.94
C GLU A 255 11.56 -24.23 13.51
N GLU A 256 10.77 -24.66 12.53
CA GLU A 256 10.27 -23.75 11.50
C GLU A 256 8.85 -24.14 11.07
N HIS A 257 7.92 -23.25 11.37
CA HIS A 257 6.50 -23.40 11.14
C HIS A 257 6.13 -23.11 9.67
N TYR A 258 5.75 -24.15 8.92
CA TYR A 258 5.14 -23.98 7.60
C TYR A 258 3.65 -23.63 7.75
N GLN A 259 3.33 -22.33 7.71
CA GLN A 259 1.95 -21.83 7.53
C GLN A 259 1.60 -21.84 6.03
N ILE A 260 0.52 -22.52 5.65
CA ILE A 260 -0.10 -22.32 4.34
C ILE A 260 -0.83 -20.97 4.37
N GLN A 261 -0.12 -19.88 4.05
CA GLN A 261 -0.71 -18.63 3.61
C GLN A 261 -1.03 -18.73 2.12
N THR A 262 -2.29 -18.96 1.75
CA THR A 262 -2.75 -19.00 0.34
C THR A 262 -3.08 -17.61 -0.23
N GLN A 263 -2.38 -16.55 0.20
CA GLN A 263 -2.43 -15.25 -0.49
C GLN A 263 -1.09 -14.53 -0.36
N GLN A 264 -0.15 -14.85 -1.25
CA GLN A 264 0.87 -13.90 -1.65
C GLN A 264 0.56 -13.49 -3.09
N ARG A 265 -0.01 -12.29 -3.25
CA ARG A 265 -0.26 -11.72 -4.58
C ARG A 265 0.99 -10.98 -5.00
N PHE A 266 1.92 -11.66 -5.66
CA PHE A 266 2.95 -10.95 -6.41
C PHE A 266 2.29 -10.16 -7.54
N SER A 267 2.70 -8.91 -7.77
CA SER A 267 2.14 -8.08 -8.84
C SER A 267 2.27 -8.82 -10.16
N GLN A 268 1.15 -9.22 -10.78
CA GLN A 268 1.20 -10.08 -11.96
C GLN A 268 1.61 -9.33 -13.24
N GLN A 269 1.71 -8.00 -13.20
CA GLN A 269 2.08 -7.19 -14.36
C GLN A 269 2.83 -5.93 -13.91
N ILE A 270 4.03 -5.74 -14.43
CA ILE A 270 4.69 -4.42 -14.38
C ILE A 270 3.90 -3.53 -15.34
N THR A 271 2.99 -2.71 -14.80
CA THR A 271 2.23 -1.76 -15.62
C THR A 271 2.96 -0.43 -15.66
N VAL A 272 3.21 0.07 -16.86
CA VAL A 272 3.85 1.36 -17.09
C VAL A 272 2.77 2.37 -17.39
N SER A 273 2.62 3.38 -16.53
CA SER A 273 1.81 4.55 -16.87
C SER A 273 2.67 5.52 -17.69
N VAL A 274 2.86 5.20 -18.97
CA VAL A 274 3.43 6.20 -19.90
C VAL A 274 2.37 7.28 -20.10
N ALA A 275 2.77 8.56 -20.06
CA ALA A 275 1.91 9.66 -20.47
C ALA A 275 1.51 9.51 -21.95
N GLN A 276 0.43 8.77 -22.23
CA GLN A 276 -0.04 8.52 -23.59
C GLN A 276 -0.58 9.81 -24.23
N GLY A 277 0.10 10.24 -25.29
CA GLY A 277 -0.43 11.20 -26.25
C GLY A 277 -1.49 10.54 -27.13
N ARG A 278 -2.69 11.14 -27.12
CA ARG A 278 -3.86 10.96 -28.02
C ARG A 278 -4.88 9.88 -27.64
N VAL A 279 -6.05 10.36 -27.16
CA VAL A 279 -7.35 9.73 -27.43
C VAL A 279 -8.30 10.77 -28.02
N ARG A 280 -8.82 10.51 -29.22
CA ARG A 280 -9.95 11.23 -29.82
C ARG A 280 -11.24 10.79 -29.10
N SER A 281 -11.93 11.70 -28.42
CA SER A 281 -13.39 11.63 -28.20
C SER A 281 -13.98 13.01 -27.85
N PRO A 282 -15.27 13.28 -28.13
CA PRO A 282 -15.81 14.63 -28.20
C PRO A 282 -16.70 14.95 -26.99
N SER A 283 -16.16 15.64 -25.98
CA SER A 283 -16.94 16.37 -24.97
C SER A 283 -16.04 17.25 -24.09
N PRO A 284 -16.48 18.45 -23.64
CA PRO A 284 -15.62 19.47 -23.05
C PRO A 284 -15.49 19.29 -21.53
N GLN A 285 -14.45 18.60 -21.07
CA GLN A 285 -13.94 18.73 -19.71
C GLN A 285 -12.43 18.99 -19.78
N GLN A 286 -12.01 20.16 -19.28
CA GLN A 286 -10.61 20.57 -19.22
C GLN A 286 -9.83 19.66 -18.27
N ARG A 287 -9.17 18.63 -18.82
CA ARG A 287 -8.08 17.92 -18.16
C ARG A 287 -6.77 18.63 -18.46
N TYR A 288 -6.00 18.89 -17.40
CA TYR A 288 -4.62 19.39 -17.45
C TYR A 288 -3.80 18.50 -18.38
N LYS A 289 -3.37 19.06 -19.51
CA LYS A 289 -2.44 18.43 -20.45
C LYS A 289 -1.03 18.60 -19.88
N SER A 290 -0.21 17.56 -19.85
CA SER A 290 1.22 17.72 -19.60
C SER A 290 1.80 18.54 -20.76
N TYR A 291 2.44 19.66 -20.44
CA TYR A 291 2.88 20.67 -21.41
C TYR A 291 4.25 20.36 -22.05
N ALA A 292 4.77 19.15 -21.85
CA ALA A 292 6.06 18.72 -22.38
C ALA A 292 6.17 18.85 -23.91
N TYR A 293 5.05 18.75 -24.64
CA TYR A 293 5.04 18.81 -26.11
C TYR A 293 5.12 20.23 -26.71
N THR A 294 5.03 21.30 -25.90
CA THR A 294 5.05 22.68 -26.45
C THR A 294 6.36 23.43 -26.16
N GLN A 295 7.23 22.86 -25.31
CA GLN A 295 8.54 23.43 -25.03
C GLN A 295 9.60 22.98 -26.06
N ALA A 296 9.49 21.79 -26.64
CA ALA A 296 10.46 21.29 -27.63
C ALA A 296 10.51 22.13 -28.93
N ALA A 297 9.38 22.66 -29.39
CA ALA A 297 9.31 23.52 -30.59
C ALA A 297 10.05 24.87 -30.46
N TYR A 298 10.37 25.33 -29.24
CA TYR A 298 11.13 26.56 -29.00
C TYR A 298 12.53 26.32 -28.43
N VAL A 299 12.91 25.06 -28.19
CA VAL A 299 14.15 24.67 -27.49
C VAL A 299 15.20 24.04 -28.42
N LYS A 300 14.93 23.88 -29.72
CA LYS A 300 15.99 23.48 -30.68
C LYS A 300 16.81 24.69 -31.18
N SER A 301 17.96 24.94 -30.54
CA SER A 301 19.29 24.99 -31.20
C SER A 301 20.41 25.31 -30.18
N PRO A 302 21.30 24.35 -29.83
CA PRO A 302 22.48 24.58 -29.00
C PRO A 302 23.74 24.99 -29.78
N GLU A 303 23.68 25.23 -31.08
CA GLU A 303 24.89 25.45 -31.88
C GLU A 303 24.78 26.73 -32.72
N GLN A 304 25.21 27.86 -32.13
CA GLN A 304 26.08 28.83 -32.82
C GLN A 304 26.39 30.04 -31.92
N LYS A 305 27.67 30.07 -31.49
CA LYS A 305 28.44 31.24 -31.04
C LYS A 305 27.86 32.02 -29.86
N ARG A 306 28.65 32.04 -28.79
CA ARG A 306 28.77 33.12 -27.78
C ARG A 306 28.83 34.49 -28.50
N ARG A 307 27.69 35.05 -28.90
CA ARG A 307 27.58 36.39 -29.49
C ARG A 307 27.33 37.36 -28.35
N ARG A 308 28.24 38.32 -28.17
CA ARG A 308 27.88 39.58 -27.52
C ARG A 308 26.86 40.25 -28.44
N PHE A 309 25.63 40.36 -27.96
CA PHE A 309 24.56 41.08 -28.64
C PHE A 309 24.89 42.57 -28.66
N THR A 310 24.78 43.20 -29.83
CA THR A 310 24.91 44.66 -30.00
C THR A 310 23.53 45.30 -29.96
N GLU A 311 23.44 46.60 -29.63
CA GLU A 311 22.18 47.36 -29.47
C GLU A 311 21.14 47.16 -30.59
N GLN A 312 21.57 46.79 -31.79
CA GLN A 312 20.70 46.54 -32.95
C GLN A 312 19.82 45.30 -32.84
N ASP A 313 20.16 44.31 -32.00
CA ASP A 313 19.40 43.07 -31.88
C ASP A 313 18.20 43.18 -30.92
N LEU A 314 18.22 44.14 -29.98
CA LEU A 314 17.08 44.47 -29.10
C LEU A 314 15.88 45.02 -29.89
N GLN A 315 16.10 45.54 -31.09
CA GLN A 315 15.07 46.16 -31.93
C GLN A 315 14.38 45.19 -32.89
N ARG A 316 14.89 43.97 -33.11
CA ARG A 316 14.45 43.11 -34.23
C ARG A 316 13.36 42.07 -33.93
N GLY A 317 12.97 41.88 -32.67
CA GLY A 317 12.05 40.82 -32.27
C GLY A 317 10.63 41.25 -31.88
N LEU A 318 10.28 42.54 -31.99
CA LEU A 318 9.11 43.10 -31.31
C LEU A 318 8.17 43.73 -32.33
N SER A 319 6.95 43.18 -32.48
CA SER A 319 5.87 43.90 -33.17
C SER A 319 5.58 45.21 -32.41
N PRO A 320 5.53 46.37 -33.08
CA PRO A 320 5.34 47.64 -32.40
C PRO A 320 3.97 47.69 -31.73
N LEU A 321 3.94 48.12 -30.47
CA LEU A 321 2.70 48.56 -29.81
C LEU A 321 2.26 49.89 -30.44
N PRO A 322 0.95 50.19 -30.49
CA PRO A 322 0.47 51.48 -31.01
C PRO A 322 1.05 52.65 -30.17
N PRO A 323 1.40 53.78 -30.81
CA PRO A 323 2.01 54.93 -30.14
C PRO A 323 1.06 55.55 -29.10
N GLY A 324 1.59 55.86 -27.91
CA GLY A 324 0.86 56.44 -26.77
C GLY A 324 0.22 55.42 -25.81
N ALA A 325 0.53 54.14 -25.93
CA ALA A 325 -0.08 53.07 -25.11
C ALA A 325 0.63 52.80 -23.77
N THR A 326 1.84 53.32 -23.56
CA THR A 326 2.69 52.96 -22.40
C THR A 326 3.30 54.22 -21.79
N SER A 327 2.96 54.53 -20.54
CA SER A 327 3.63 55.61 -19.79
C SER A 327 4.87 55.09 -19.06
N LEU A 328 5.83 55.97 -18.78
CA LEU A 328 7.03 55.63 -18.00
C LEU A 328 6.67 54.99 -16.64
N GLU A 329 5.67 55.53 -15.95
CA GLU A 329 5.16 54.98 -14.68
C GLU A 329 4.60 53.56 -14.83
N SER A 330 3.82 53.29 -15.89
CA SER A 330 3.27 51.96 -16.14
C SER A 330 4.33 50.92 -16.53
N TYR A 331 5.38 51.37 -17.23
CA TYR A 331 6.56 50.55 -17.53
C TYR A 331 7.36 50.23 -16.27
N GLN A 332 7.66 51.23 -15.44
CA GLN A 332 8.40 51.05 -14.19
C GLN A 332 7.68 50.08 -13.24
N ALA A 333 6.36 50.24 -13.06
CA ALA A 333 5.57 49.31 -12.25
C ALA A 333 5.61 47.87 -12.79
N SER A 334 5.51 47.70 -14.11
CA SER A 334 5.57 46.37 -14.75
C SER A 334 6.98 45.75 -14.65
N LEU A 335 8.02 46.58 -14.73
CA LEU A 335 9.42 46.16 -14.59
C LEU A 335 9.71 45.71 -13.15
N GLU A 336 9.29 46.48 -12.15
CA GLU A 336 9.46 46.16 -10.73
C GLU A 336 8.79 44.83 -10.37
N GLU A 337 7.56 44.60 -10.84
CA GLU A 337 6.84 43.34 -10.65
C GLU A 337 7.65 42.14 -11.20
N VAL A 338 8.16 42.26 -12.42
CA VAL A 338 8.95 41.21 -13.06
C VAL A 338 10.31 41.01 -12.38
N LEU A 339 10.97 42.08 -11.93
CA LEU A 339 12.26 41.97 -11.23
C LEU A 339 12.12 41.35 -9.83
N ALA A 340 11.04 41.68 -9.11
CA ALA A 340 10.72 41.07 -7.82
C ALA A 340 10.44 39.57 -7.97
N TRP A 341 9.66 39.20 -8.99
CA TRP A 341 9.45 37.80 -9.32
C TRP A 341 10.75 37.09 -9.74
N LEU A 342 11.56 37.70 -10.60
CA LEU A 342 12.86 37.14 -11.03
C LEU A 342 13.79 36.86 -9.86
N LEU A 343 13.85 37.77 -8.88
CA LEU A 343 14.64 37.56 -7.67
C LEU A 343 14.14 36.33 -6.90
N SER A 344 12.82 36.23 -6.69
CA SER A 344 12.22 35.07 -6.03
C SER A 344 12.45 33.76 -6.80
N ALA A 345 12.43 33.79 -8.13
CA ALA A 345 12.66 32.63 -8.97
C ALA A 345 14.13 32.19 -8.97
N GLU A 346 15.06 33.14 -9.01
CA GLU A 346 16.51 32.90 -8.86
C GLU A 346 16.83 32.26 -7.51
N ASP A 347 16.30 32.82 -6.41
CA ASP A 347 16.43 32.25 -5.06
C ASP A 347 15.79 30.86 -4.98
N GLY A 348 14.61 30.70 -5.59
CA GLY A 348 13.89 29.44 -5.68
C GLY A 348 14.70 28.35 -6.39
N LEU A 349 15.39 28.68 -7.49
CA LEU A 349 16.26 27.74 -8.20
C LEU A 349 17.51 27.39 -7.38
N GLN A 350 18.11 28.36 -6.70
CA GLN A 350 19.28 28.15 -5.84
C GLN A 350 18.96 27.31 -4.60
N ALA A 351 17.75 27.44 -4.06
CA ALA A 351 17.29 26.68 -2.91
C ALA A 351 17.01 25.19 -3.24
N GLN A 352 16.91 24.83 -4.53
CA GLN A 352 16.70 23.43 -4.90
C GLN A 352 17.93 22.58 -4.60
N PRO A 353 17.78 21.40 -3.97
CA PRO A 353 18.89 20.54 -3.59
C PRO A 353 19.66 20.01 -4.81
N HIS A 354 20.88 19.50 -4.58
CA HIS A 354 21.62 18.77 -5.61
C HIS A 354 20.84 17.52 -6.08
N VAL A 355 21.10 17.09 -7.31
CA VAL A 355 20.45 15.90 -7.89
C VAL A 355 20.84 14.67 -7.06
N SER A 356 19.84 13.94 -6.56
CA SER A 356 20.06 12.75 -5.73
C SER A 356 20.57 11.56 -6.57
N ASN A 357 21.08 10.53 -5.89
CA ASN A 357 21.40 9.22 -6.47
C ASN A 357 20.30 8.17 -6.20
N ASN A 358 19.19 8.55 -5.56
CA ASN A 358 18.05 7.69 -5.31
C ASN A 358 16.93 7.96 -6.33
N VAL A 359 16.41 6.91 -6.98
CA VAL A 359 15.41 7.05 -8.05
C VAL A 359 14.13 7.76 -7.59
N GLU A 360 13.65 7.52 -6.37
CA GLU A 360 12.41 8.12 -5.86
C GLU A 360 12.61 9.60 -5.50
N GLU A 361 13.76 9.94 -4.91
CA GLU A 361 14.11 11.33 -4.64
C GLU A 361 14.31 12.11 -5.94
N VAL A 362 14.94 11.52 -6.95
CA VAL A 362 15.11 12.15 -8.27
C VAL A 362 13.76 12.33 -8.98
N LYS A 363 12.81 11.39 -8.85
CA LYS A 363 11.43 11.56 -9.37
C LYS A 363 10.73 12.77 -8.72
N GLU A 364 10.84 12.91 -7.40
CA GLU A 364 10.27 14.07 -6.69
C GLU A 364 10.94 15.39 -7.10
N GLN A 365 12.27 15.40 -7.19
CA GLN A 365 13.03 16.55 -7.68
C GLN A 365 12.65 16.91 -9.11
N PHE A 366 12.44 15.93 -9.99
CA PHE A 366 11.98 16.12 -11.36
C PHE A 366 10.58 16.75 -11.40
N HIS A 367 9.62 16.23 -10.64
CA HIS A 367 8.26 16.80 -10.59
C HIS A 367 8.22 18.22 -10.00
N THR A 368 9.02 18.47 -8.96
CA THR A 368 9.15 19.81 -8.37
C THR A 368 9.74 20.79 -9.39
N HIS A 369 10.78 20.37 -10.12
CA HIS A 369 11.41 21.19 -11.14
C HIS A 369 10.53 21.40 -12.38
N GLU A 370 9.72 20.42 -12.78
CA GLU A 370 8.68 20.56 -13.82
C GLU A 370 7.66 21.64 -13.44
N GLY A 371 7.18 21.65 -12.19
CA GLY A 371 6.29 22.69 -11.69
C GLY A 371 6.93 24.08 -11.78
N TYR A 372 8.19 24.18 -11.39
CA TYR A 372 8.99 25.40 -11.53
C TYR A 372 9.16 25.83 -13.00
N MET A 373 9.40 24.90 -13.92
CA MET A 373 9.53 25.18 -15.37
C MET A 373 8.21 25.68 -15.98
N VAL A 374 7.06 25.19 -15.50
CA VAL A 374 5.74 25.71 -15.88
C VAL A 374 5.60 27.16 -15.42
N GLU A 375 5.93 27.46 -14.17
CA GLU A 375 5.90 28.82 -13.64
C GLU A 375 6.87 29.77 -14.38
N LEU A 376 8.07 29.29 -14.72
CA LEU A 376 9.02 30.04 -15.52
C LEU A 376 8.41 30.39 -16.89
N THR A 377 7.75 29.43 -17.53
CA THR A 377 7.11 29.61 -18.85
C THR A 377 5.93 30.59 -18.79
N THR A 378 5.11 30.58 -17.72
CA THR A 378 3.97 31.52 -17.61
C THR A 378 4.44 32.98 -17.53
N HIS A 379 5.60 33.23 -16.93
CA HIS A 379 6.17 34.57 -16.78
C HIS A 379 6.99 35.04 -17.99
N GLN A 380 7.33 34.16 -18.94
CA GLN A 380 7.98 34.53 -20.20
C GLN A 380 7.20 35.63 -20.94
N GLY A 381 5.88 35.54 -20.94
CA GLY A 381 5.01 36.54 -21.57
C GLY A 381 5.13 37.92 -20.91
N SER A 382 5.26 37.95 -19.57
CA SER A 382 5.41 39.18 -18.79
C SER A 382 6.77 39.84 -19.04
N VAL A 383 7.85 39.07 -19.04
CA VAL A 383 9.20 39.56 -19.40
C VAL A 383 9.19 40.15 -20.82
N GLY A 384 8.57 39.44 -21.77
CA GLY A 384 8.42 39.94 -23.14
C GLY A 384 7.56 41.20 -23.25
N ARG A 385 6.55 41.38 -22.40
CA ARG A 385 5.75 42.63 -22.36
C ARG A 385 6.58 43.81 -21.86
N VAL A 386 7.36 43.65 -20.80
CA VAL A 386 8.22 44.71 -20.26
C VAL A 386 9.27 45.13 -21.28
N LEU A 387 9.92 44.18 -21.94
CA LEU A 387 10.89 44.48 -23.01
C LEU A 387 10.25 45.23 -24.19
N ARG A 388 9.01 44.88 -24.58
CA ARG A 388 8.25 45.64 -25.60
C ARG A 388 7.88 47.05 -25.14
N GLY A 389 7.46 47.20 -23.89
CA GLY A 389 7.13 48.50 -23.30
C GLY A 389 8.33 49.44 -23.29
N GLY A 390 9.49 48.96 -22.85
CA GLY A 390 10.73 49.75 -22.87
C GLY A 390 11.17 50.11 -24.29
N ALA A 391 11.09 49.18 -25.25
CA ALA A 391 11.40 49.47 -26.65
C ALA A 391 10.46 50.51 -27.27
N ALA A 392 9.17 50.51 -26.91
CA ALA A 392 8.20 51.50 -27.37
C ALA A 392 8.50 52.89 -26.78
N LEU A 393 8.82 52.98 -25.49
CA LEU A 393 9.21 54.24 -24.84
C LEU A 393 10.43 54.88 -25.49
N LEU A 394 11.45 54.08 -25.81
CA LEU A 394 12.66 54.53 -26.51
C LEU A 394 12.38 54.97 -27.96
N ALA A 395 11.32 54.44 -28.60
CA ALA A 395 10.96 54.80 -29.97
C ALA A 395 10.10 56.07 -30.05
N GLU A 396 9.36 56.42 -28.99
CA GLU A 396 8.53 57.62 -28.93
C GLU A 396 9.34 58.91 -28.78
N GLY A 397 10.56 58.85 -28.24
CA GLY A 397 11.50 59.99 -28.17
C GLY A 397 11.03 61.12 -27.24
N ASN A 398 10.10 60.83 -26.33
CA ASN A 398 9.54 61.79 -25.36
C ASN A 398 10.29 61.79 -24.01
N LEU A 399 11.40 61.04 -23.91
CA LEU A 399 12.22 60.90 -22.70
C LEU A 399 13.47 61.79 -22.80
N SER A 400 14.02 62.20 -21.66
CA SER A 400 15.36 62.81 -21.60
C SER A 400 16.46 61.80 -21.95
N GLU A 401 17.65 62.27 -22.36
CA GLU A 401 18.79 61.39 -22.63
C GLU A 401 19.16 60.51 -21.42
N GLU A 402 18.98 61.02 -20.19
CA GLU A 402 19.22 60.29 -18.95
C GLU A 402 18.18 59.17 -18.74
N GLU A 403 16.88 59.45 -18.93
CA GLU A 403 15.80 58.46 -18.83
C GLU A 403 15.89 57.39 -19.92
N GLU A 404 16.25 57.76 -21.16
CA GLU A 404 16.49 56.78 -22.23
C GLU A 404 17.64 55.83 -21.89
N GLN A 405 18.73 56.36 -21.33
CA GLN A 405 19.86 55.56 -20.91
C GLN A 405 19.48 54.60 -19.78
N GLU A 406 18.72 55.07 -18.79
CA GLU A 406 18.24 54.24 -17.68
C GLU A 406 17.32 53.10 -18.17
N VAL A 407 16.37 53.39 -19.06
CA VAL A 407 15.48 52.37 -19.64
C VAL A 407 16.27 51.33 -20.44
N ARG A 408 17.30 51.73 -21.20
CA ARG A 408 18.20 50.79 -21.91
C ARG A 408 18.94 49.87 -20.94
N GLU A 409 19.49 50.42 -19.86
CA GLU A 409 20.21 49.65 -18.84
C GLU A 409 19.29 48.66 -18.11
N GLN A 410 18.08 49.10 -17.73
CA GLN A 410 17.06 48.27 -17.11
C GLN A 410 16.62 47.10 -18.02
N MET A 411 16.38 47.36 -19.31
CA MET A 411 16.05 46.31 -20.28
C MET A 411 17.19 45.29 -20.45
N ASN A 412 18.43 45.76 -20.52
CA ASN A 412 19.61 44.90 -20.63
C ASN A 412 19.79 44.01 -19.40
N LEU A 413 19.63 44.59 -18.20
CA LEU A 413 19.71 43.85 -16.95
C LEU A 413 18.61 42.79 -16.85
N LEU A 414 17.36 43.17 -17.17
CA LEU A 414 16.22 42.27 -17.17
C LEU A 414 16.45 41.07 -18.11
N ASN A 415 16.84 41.34 -19.36
CA ASN A 415 17.07 40.30 -20.35
C ASN A 415 18.23 39.37 -19.95
N SER A 416 19.31 39.92 -19.41
CA SER A 416 20.47 39.15 -18.93
C SER A 416 20.10 38.20 -17.79
N ARG A 417 19.38 38.70 -16.76
CA ARG A 417 18.93 37.89 -15.62
C ARG A 417 17.96 36.80 -16.03
N TRP A 418 16.97 37.15 -16.85
CA TRP A 418 16.02 36.18 -17.40
C TRP A 418 16.72 35.07 -18.19
N GLU A 419 17.63 35.42 -19.09
CA GLU A 419 18.33 34.43 -19.92
C GLU A 419 19.23 33.53 -19.07
N HIS A 420 19.93 34.10 -18.09
CA HIS A 420 20.74 33.32 -17.15
C HIS A 420 19.88 32.33 -16.35
N LEU A 421 18.75 32.78 -15.79
CA LEU A 421 17.82 31.93 -15.07
C LEU A 421 17.27 30.82 -15.96
N ARG A 422 16.89 31.14 -17.20
CA ARG A 422 16.37 30.19 -18.18
C ARG A 422 17.39 29.10 -18.52
N VAL A 423 18.63 29.48 -18.83
CA VAL A 423 19.71 28.54 -19.15
C VAL A 423 20.02 27.65 -17.95
N ALA A 424 20.18 28.23 -16.76
CA ALA A 424 20.45 27.45 -15.54
C ALA A 424 19.34 26.45 -15.21
N SER A 425 18.08 26.85 -15.42
CA SER A 425 16.91 25.97 -15.23
C SER A 425 16.91 24.82 -16.25
N MET A 426 17.18 25.12 -17.53
CA MET A 426 17.26 24.08 -18.57
C MET A 426 18.42 23.09 -18.34
N GLU A 427 19.58 23.56 -17.90
CA GLU A 427 20.69 22.69 -17.54
C GLU A 427 20.32 21.76 -16.38
N ARG A 428 19.60 22.27 -15.38
CA ARG A 428 19.11 21.46 -14.25
C ARG A 428 18.09 20.42 -14.71
N GLN A 429 17.12 20.79 -15.55
CA GLN A 429 16.18 19.85 -16.17
C GLN A 429 16.90 18.73 -16.94
N SER A 430 17.92 19.08 -17.75
CA SER A 430 18.70 18.10 -18.49
C SER A 430 19.45 17.14 -17.56
N ARG A 431 20.06 17.65 -16.48
CA ARG A 431 20.77 16.82 -15.48
C ARG A 431 19.82 15.89 -14.73
N LEU A 432 18.65 16.38 -14.31
CA LEU A 432 17.63 15.55 -13.65
C LEU A 432 17.16 14.44 -14.57
N HIS A 433 16.94 14.76 -15.85
CA HIS A 433 16.52 13.78 -16.86
C HIS A 433 17.58 12.69 -17.10
N GLU A 434 18.85 13.08 -17.31
CA GLU A 434 19.96 12.15 -17.51
C GLU A 434 20.11 11.18 -16.33
N VAL A 435 20.20 11.71 -15.11
CA VAL A 435 20.35 10.89 -13.90
C VAL A 435 19.14 9.98 -13.67
N LEU A 436 17.91 10.48 -13.91
CA LEU A 436 16.70 9.68 -13.77
C LEU A 436 16.69 8.50 -14.75
N MET A 437 17.05 8.75 -16.01
CA MET A 437 17.12 7.71 -17.04
C MET A 437 18.18 6.65 -16.71
N ASP A 438 19.36 7.07 -16.26
CA ASP A 438 20.44 6.17 -15.88
C ASP A 438 20.03 5.27 -14.70
N LEU A 439 19.47 5.86 -13.63
CA LEU A 439 19.01 5.13 -12.45
C LEU A 439 17.89 4.14 -12.81
N GLN A 440 16.94 4.56 -13.64
CA GLN A 440 15.85 3.72 -14.12
C GLN A 440 16.36 2.57 -14.99
N HIS A 441 17.33 2.82 -15.87
CA HIS A 441 17.95 1.78 -16.67
C HIS A 441 18.72 0.78 -15.79
N GLN A 442 19.42 1.27 -14.77
CA GLN A 442 20.10 0.44 -13.79
C GLN A 442 19.13 -0.45 -13.02
N GLN A 443 17.97 0.07 -12.57
CA GLN A 443 16.94 -0.73 -11.90
C GLN A 443 16.41 -1.85 -12.81
N LEU A 444 16.18 -1.57 -14.10
CA LEU A 444 15.76 -2.57 -15.08
C LEU A 444 16.82 -3.65 -15.31
N GLN A 445 18.10 -3.26 -15.37
CA GLN A 445 19.19 -4.21 -15.55
C GLN A 445 19.33 -5.11 -14.32
N GLN A 446 19.28 -4.54 -13.12
CA GLN A 446 19.33 -5.29 -11.87
C GLN A 446 18.19 -6.30 -11.76
N LEU A 447 16.96 -5.93 -12.14
CA LEU A 447 15.85 -6.88 -12.20
C LEU A 447 16.10 -7.97 -13.26
N THR A 448 16.64 -7.61 -14.43
CA THR A 448 16.98 -8.59 -15.49
C THR A 448 17.97 -9.63 -14.98
N ASP A 449 19.05 -9.17 -14.35
CA ASP A 449 20.11 -10.04 -13.83
C ASP A 449 19.58 -10.94 -12.70
N TRP A 450 18.75 -10.39 -11.82
CA TRP A 450 18.11 -11.16 -10.75
C TRP A 450 17.15 -12.21 -11.29
N LEU A 451 16.34 -11.88 -12.31
CA LEU A 451 15.45 -12.83 -12.99
C LEU A 451 16.25 -13.97 -13.64
N ASP A 452 17.37 -13.67 -14.31
CA ASP A 452 18.24 -14.69 -14.93
C ASP A 452 18.75 -15.70 -13.88
N VAL A 453 19.28 -15.20 -12.76
CA VAL A 453 19.77 -16.04 -11.65
C VAL A 453 18.64 -16.88 -11.07
N THR A 454 17.47 -16.28 -10.86
CA THR A 454 16.32 -16.92 -10.24
C THR A 454 15.71 -17.99 -11.15
N GLU A 455 15.61 -17.74 -12.45
CA GLU A 455 15.15 -18.73 -13.44
C GLU A 455 16.07 -19.95 -13.50
N VAL A 456 17.40 -19.75 -13.41
CA VAL A 456 18.37 -20.86 -13.33
C VAL A 456 18.19 -21.64 -12.03
N ARG A 457 18.00 -20.95 -10.89
CA ARG A 457 17.72 -21.59 -9.59
C ARG A 457 16.44 -22.43 -9.65
N ILE A 458 15.37 -21.89 -10.21
CA ILE A 458 14.08 -22.59 -10.39
C ILE A 458 14.24 -23.83 -11.27
N LYS A 459 14.95 -23.74 -12.40
CA LYS A 459 15.21 -24.90 -13.27
C LYS A 459 15.96 -26.01 -12.52
N ARG A 460 16.94 -25.66 -11.71
CA ARG A 460 17.68 -26.61 -10.86
C ARG A 460 16.76 -27.29 -9.84
N MET A 461 15.95 -26.51 -9.12
CA MET A 461 15.01 -27.03 -8.13
C MET A 461 13.93 -27.91 -8.75
N SER A 462 13.45 -27.56 -9.94
CA SER A 462 12.46 -28.35 -10.67
C SER A 462 13.02 -29.70 -11.15
N GLY A 463 14.31 -29.79 -11.41
CA GLY A 463 14.98 -31.02 -11.86
C GLY A 463 15.35 -31.98 -10.72
N GLN A 464 15.27 -31.56 -9.46
CA GLN A 464 15.58 -32.40 -8.31
C GLN A 464 14.41 -33.35 -7.98
N PRO A 465 14.69 -34.65 -7.73
CA PRO A 465 13.65 -35.60 -7.33
C PRO A 465 13.12 -35.28 -5.93
N LEU A 466 11.83 -35.51 -5.70
CA LEU A 466 11.13 -35.20 -4.44
C LEU A 466 11.24 -36.37 -3.42
N GLY A 467 12.45 -36.85 -3.18
CA GLY A 467 12.76 -38.04 -2.36
C GLY A 467 13.91 -38.86 -2.94
N PRO A 468 14.48 -39.81 -2.16
CA PRO A 468 13.71 -40.94 -1.62
C PRO A 468 13.30 -40.90 -0.15
N ASP A 469 13.69 -39.90 0.63
CA ASP A 469 13.28 -39.81 2.04
C ASP A 469 12.72 -38.44 2.47
N LEU A 470 12.22 -38.38 3.71
CA LEU A 470 11.58 -37.19 4.27
C LEU A 470 12.57 -36.03 4.47
N GLU A 471 13.85 -36.30 4.69
CA GLU A 471 14.85 -35.25 4.91
C GLU A 471 15.18 -34.52 3.60
N ASP A 472 15.23 -35.23 2.47
CA ASP A 472 15.37 -34.63 1.15
C ASP A 472 14.23 -33.65 0.81
N VAL A 473 13.00 -34.02 1.16
CA VAL A 473 11.81 -33.18 0.94
C VAL A 473 11.85 -31.94 1.85
N LYS A 474 12.26 -32.09 3.11
CA LYS A 474 12.43 -30.97 4.05
C LYS A 474 13.50 -29.98 3.56
N HIS A 475 14.61 -30.48 3.02
CA HIS A 475 15.66 -29.62 2.47
C HIS A 475 15.16 -28.79 1.28
N GLN A 476 14.39 -29.39 0.37
CA GLN A 476 13.79 -28.66 -0.77
C GLN A 476 12.75 -27.63 -0.35
N VAL A 477 12.07 -27.90 0.75
CA VAL A 477 11.10 -27.02 1.39
C VAL A 477 11.81 -25.78 1.97
N GLU A 478 12.99 -25.95 2.55
CA GLU A 478 13.84 -24.85 3.02
C GLU A 478 14.44 -24.02 1.88
N ASP A 479 14.97 -24.68 0.84
CA ASP A 479 15.49 -24.01 -0.35
C ASP A 479 14.42 -23.16 -1.06
N HIS A 480 13.15 -23.59 -0.96
CA HIS A 480 11.99 -22.87 -1.47
C HIS A 480 11.63 -21.65 -0.62
N LYS A 481 11.68 -21.74 0.72
CA LYS A 481 11.50 -20.57 1.58
C LYS A 481 12.52 -19.47 1.31
N LEU A 482 13.79 -19.83 1.19
CA LEU A 482 14.83 -18.86 0.86
C LEU A 482 14.56 -18.17 -0.48
N LEU A 483 14.02 -18.91 -1.46
CA LEU A 483 13.61 -18.33 -2.75
C LEU A 483 12.44 -17.35 -2.55
N GLN A 484 11.47 -17.69 -1.70
CA GLN A 484 10.33 -16.84 -1.39
C GLN A 484 10.76 -15.53 -0.72
N GLU A 485 11.68 -15.58 0.26
CA GLU A 485 12.25 -14.37 0.88
C GLU A 485 12.96 -13.48 -0.14
N ASP A 486 13.73 -14.07 -1.06
CA ASP A 486 14.37 -13.34 -2.16
C ASP A 486 13.33 -12.64 -3.06
N LEU A 487 12.22 -13.32 -3.37
CA LEU A 487 11.11 -12.72 -4.13
C LEU A 487 10.45 -11.54 -3.38
N GLU A 488 10.25 -11.66 -2.08
CA GLU A 488 9.64 -10.59 -1.27
C GLU A 488 10.52 -9.33 -1.23
N MET A 489 11.83 -9.50 -1.09
CA MET A 489 12.78 -8.38 -1.16
C MET A 489 12.79 -7.74 -2.55
N GLU A 490 12.78 -8.54 -3.61
CA GLU A 490 12.83 -8.05 -4.97
C GLU A 490 11.51 -7.38 -5.41
N GLN A 491 10.36 -7.75 -4.80
CA GLN A 491 9.06 -7.12 -5.07
C GLN A 491 9.06 -5.61 -4.84
N VAL A 492 9.88 -5.10 -3.91
CA VAL A 492 10.06 -3.66 -3.68
C VAL A 492 10.64 -2.97 -4.92
N ARG A 493 11.61 -3.61 -5.59
CA ARG A 493 12.20 -3.13 -6.84
C ARG A 493 11.21 -3.20 -8.00
N VAL A 494 10.44 -4.28 -8.08
CA VAL A 494 9.37 -4.43 -9.08
C VAL A 494 8.31 -3.33 -8.93
N ASN A 495 7.98 -2.93 -7.70
CA ASN A 495 7.04 -1.84 -7.42
C ASN A 495 7.59 -0.46 -7.81
N SER A 496 8.89 -0.20 -7.64
CA SER A 496 9.47 1.10 -8.06
C SER A 496 9.45 1.29 -9.59
N LEU A 497 9.44 0.17 -10.34
CA LEU A 497 9.37 0.12 -11.80
C LEU A 497 7.96 0.31 -12.39
N THR A 498 6.88 0.27 -11.59
CA THR A 498 5.52 0.55 -12.10
C THR A 498 5.30 2.05 -12.38
N HIS A 499 6.11 2.90 -11.76
CA HIS A 499 6.04 4.36 -11.88
C HIS A 499 7.28 4.91 -12.60
N MET A 500 7.61 4.31 -13.74
CA MET A 500 8.70 4.78 -14.60
C MET A 500 8.30 6.07 -15.32
N VAL A 501 9.24 7.01 -15.37
CA VAL A 501 9.09 8.30 -16.04
C VAL A 501 9.77 8.20 -17.40
N VAL A 502 9.01 8.35 -18.49
CA VAL A 502 9.56 8.34 -19.85
C VAL A 502 9.48 9.74 -20.42
N VAL A 503 10.61 10.29 -20.85
CA VAL A 503 10.64 11.57 -21.57
C VAL A 503 10.71 11.30 -23.05
N VAL A 504 9.77 11.90 -23.78
CA VAL A 504 9.49 11.64 -25.19
C VAL A 504 10.04 12.83 -26.00
N ASP A 505 11.11 12.63 -26.78
CA ASP A 505 11.56 13.63 -27.78
C ASP A 505 10.61 13.62 -29.00
N GLU A 506 10.35 14.77 -29.59
CA GLU A 506 9.49 14.94 -30.78
C GLU A 506 9.93 14.09 -31.98
N ASN A 507 11.22 13.74 -32.05
CA ASN A 507 11.79 12.98 -33.17
C ASN A 507 11.73 11.45 -33.00
N ASN A 508 11.75 10.94 -31.76
CA ASN A 508 11.93 9.51 -31.44
C ASN A 508 10.89 8.95 -30.46
N GLY A 509 9.91 9.76 -30.09
CA GLY A 509 9.03 9.55 -28.95
C GLY A 509 8.27 8.22 -28.91
N ASP A 510 7.68 7.85 -30.04
CA ASP A 510 6.86 6.63 -30.13
C ASP A 510 7.73 5.35 -30.07
N SER A 511 8.96 5.41 -30.59
CA SER A 511 9.86 4.24 -30.68
C SER A 511 10.55 3.94 -29.34
N ALA A 512 11.08 4.96 -28.67
CA ALA A 512 11.76 4.79 -27.37
C ALA A 512 10.79 4.33 -26.27
N THR A 513 9.58 4.90 -26.28
CA THR A 513 8.49 4.51 -25.39
C THR A 513 8.05 3.06 -25.63
N ALA A 514 7.79 2.68 -26.89
CA ALA A 514 7.38 1.33 -27.22
C ALA A 514 8.47 0.28 -26.90
N ALA A 515 9.75 0.62 -27.09
CA ALA A 515 10.85 -0.26 -26.74
C ALA A 515 10.93 -0.50 -25.22
N LEU A 516 10.71 0.53 -24.41
CA LEU A 516 10.70 0.42 -22.96
C LEU A 516 9.47 -0.34 -22.45
N GLU A 517 8.28 -0.06 -22.98
CA GLU A 517 7.05 -0.81 -22.71
C GLU A 517 7.24 -2.30 -23.04
N SER A 518 7.82 -2.61 -24.20
CA SER A 518 8.12 -4.00 -24.59
C SER A 518 9.09 -4.66 -23.63
N LYS A 519 10.14 -3.95 -23.17
CA LYS A 519 11.10 -4.50 -22.20
C LYS A 519 10.43 -4.77 -20.85
N LEU A 520 9.61 -3.84 -20.37
CA LEU A 520 8.87 -3.98 -19.11
C LEU A 520 7.82 -5.10 -19.18
N GLN A 521 7.15 -5.27 -20.31
CA GLN A 521 6.24 -6.39 -20.54
C GLN A 521 6.98 -7.73 -20.45
N VAL A 522 8.13 -7.87 -21.12
CA VAL A 522 8.95 -9.08 -21.06
C VAL A 522 9.39 -9.38 -19.62
N LEU A 523 9.88 -8.39 -18.88
CA LEU A 523 10.28 -8.56 -17.48
C LEU A 523 9.07 -8.91 -16.59
N GLY A 524 7.91 -8.31 -16.85
CA GLY A 524 6.66 -8.61 -16.15
C GLY A 524 6.19 -10.05 -16.37
N ASP A 525 6.24 -10.53 -17.61
CA ASP A 525 5.85 -11.91 -17.96
C ASP A 525 6.78 -12.94 -17.30
N ARG A 526 8.09 -12.65 -17.27
CA ARG A 526 9.10 -13.48 -16.58
C ARG A 526 8.86 -13.49 -15.07
N TRP A 527 8.70 -12.33 -14.45
CA TRP A 527 8.37 -12.20 -13.03
C TRP A 527 7.11 -13.00 -12.67
N ALA A 528 6.04 -12.84 -13.44
CA ALA A 528 4.78 -13.55 -13.24
C ALA A 528 4.95 -15.08 -13.37
N ALA A 529 5.81 -15.55 -14.28
CA ALA A 529 6.12 -16.97 -14.42
C ALA A 529 6.86 -17.53 -13.19
N ILE A 530 7.84 -16.80 -12.66
CA ILE A 530 8.56 -17.16 -11.43
C ILE A 530 7.58 -17.23 -10.24
N CYS A 531 6.71 -16.24 -10.10
CA CYS A 531 5.73 -16.19 -9.01
C CYS A 531 4.76 -17.38 -9.07
N ARG A 532 4.18 -17.65 -10.25
CA ARG A 532 3.30 -18.81 -10.46
C ARG A 532 4.01 -20.12 -10.12
N TRP A 533 5.23 -20.31 -10.63
CA TRP A 533 5.99 -21.51 -10.35
C TRP A 533 6.29 -21.67 -8.86
N THR A 534 6.63 -20.57 -8.18
CA THR A 534 6.95 -20.58 -6.74
C THR A 534 5.71 -20.99 -5.93
N GLU A 535 4.54 -20.45 -6.26
CA GLU A 535 3.26 -20.84 -5.65
C GLU A 535 2.91 -22.32 -5.91
N GLU A 536 3.03 -22.78 -7.16
CA GLU A 536 2.75 -24.16 -7.54
C GLU A 536 3.71 -25.15 -6.86
N ARG A 537 5.00 -24.82 -6.82
CA ARG A 537 6.03 -25.64 -6.16
C ARG A 537 5.79 -25.73 -4.67
N TRP A 538 5.35 -24.65 -4.03
CA TRP A 538 4.98 -24.66 -2.62
C TRP A 538 3.87 -25.66 -2.35
N ILE A 539 2.78 -25.59 -3.11
CA ILE A 539 1.63 -26.51 -2.97
C ILE A 539 2.09 -27.95 -3.13
N LEU A 540 2.88 -28.24 -4.17
CA LEU A 540 3.41 -29.59 -4.42
C LEU A 540 4.27 -30.11 -3.26
N LEU A 541 5.18 -29.28 -2.74
CA LEU A 541 6.05 -29.66 -1.63
C LEU A 541 5.24 -29.93 -0.35
N GLN A 542 4.20 -29.12 -0.07
CA GLN A 542 3.29 -29.34 1.07
C GLN A 542 2.51 -30.64 0.91
N GLU A 543 1.98 -30.95 -0.27
CA GLU A 543 1.27 -32.21 -0.53
C GLU A 543 2.16 -33.43 -0.34
N ILE A 544 3.40 -33.37 -0.81
CA ILE A 544 4.37 -34.47 -0.68
C ILE A 544 4.81 -34.64 0.76
N LEU A 545 5.06 -33.55 1.48
CA LEU A 545 5.39 -33.58 2.91
C LEU A 545 4.25 -34.24 3.71
N LEU A 546 2.99 -33.93 3.38
CA LEU A 546 1.82 -34.53 4.03
C LEU A 546 1.70 -36.04 3.74
N LYS A 547 1.97 -36.47 2.49
CA LYS A 547 2.00 -37.90 2.12
C LYS A 547 3.10 -38.66 2.85
N TRP A 548 4.29 -38.07 2.95
CA TRP A 548 5.40 -38.64 3.72
C TRP A 548 5.07 -38.76 5.21
N GLN A 549 4.45 -37.75 5.81
CA GLN A 549 3.99 -37.81 7.19
C GLN A 549 2.97 -38.93 7.41
N HIS A 550 2.01 -39.10 6.49
CA HIS A 550 1.05 -40.21 6.55
C HIS A 550 1.76 -41.57 6.50
N PHE A 551 2.68 -41.73 5.55
CA PHE A 551 3.45 -42.98 5.40
C PHE A 551 4.30 -43.31 6.63
N THR A 552 4.98 -42.31 7.22
CA THR A 552 5.74 -42.50 8.46
C THR A 552 4.84 -42.88 9.64
N ASN A 553 3.65 -42.27 9.76
CA ASN A 553 2.67 -42.61 10.80
C ASN A 553 2.15 -44.06 10.65
N GLU A 554 1.87 -44.50 9.42
CA GLU A 554 1.48 -45.89 9.16
C GLU A 554 2.60 -46.88 9.50
N GLN A 555 3.86 -46.55 9.19
CA GLN A 555 5.00 -47.39 9.58
C GLN A 555 5.14 -47.53 11.10
N VAL A 556 4.94 -46.44 11.86
CA VAL A 556 4.98 -46.48 13.33
C VAL A 556 3.85 -47.37 13.88
N ARG A 557 2.62 -47.18 13.41
CA ARG A 557 1.46 -48.01 13.82
C ARG A 557 1.66 -49.49 13.48
N ALA A 558 2.26 -49.78 12.32
CA ALA A 558 2.59 -51.15 11.93
C ALA A 558 3.64 -51.78 12.86
N ARG A 559 4.65 -51.01 13.29
CA ARG A 559 5.65 -51.45 14.28
C ARG A 559 5.04 -51.71 15.66
N GLU A 560 4.23 -50.79 16.17
CA GLU A 560 3.53 -50.94 17.46
C GLU A 560 2.57 -52.14 17.48
N CYS A 561 1.87 -52.37 16.36
CA CYS A 561 0.99 -53.54 16.20
C CYS A 561 1.78 -54.86 16.19
N SER A 562 2.93 -54.88 15.50
CA SER A 562 3.85 -56.02 15.50
C SER A 562 4.36 -56.31 16.92
N GLU A 563 4.88 -55.31 17.63
CA GLU A 563 5.37 -55.46 19.01
C GLU A 563 4.27 -55.93 19.98
N SER A 564 3.04 -55.44 19.82
CA SER A 564 1.88 -55.89 20.59
C SER A 564 1.51 -57.35 20.31
N GLN A 565 1.55 -57.79 19.04
CA GLN A 565 1.32 -59.19 18.68
C GLN A 565 2.41 -60.11 19.24
N TYR A 566 3.68 -59.70 19.17
CA TYR A 566 4.78 -60.44 19.80
C TYR A 566 4.61 -60.54 21.33
N GLY A 567 4.19 -59.46 21.99
CA GLY A 567 3.91 -59.45 23.43
C GLY A 567 2.74 -60.36 23.83
N ILE A 568 1.68 -60.41 23.03
CA ILE A 568 0.55 -61.32 23.26
C ILE A 568 0.98 -62.78 23.07
N ILE A 569 1.73 -63.08 22.01
CA ILE A 569 2.24 -64.44 21.75
C ILE A 569 3.19 -64.89 22.87
N HIS A 570 4.06 -63.99 23.34
CA HIS A 570 4.96 -64.27 24.46
C HIS A 570 4.20 -64.57 25.75
N ASN A 571 3.18 -63.78 26.09
CA ASN A 571 2.34 -64.03 27.27
C ASN A 571 1.54 -65.34 27.15
N TYR A 572 1.01 -65.67 25.98
CA TYR A 572 0.35 -66.96 25.75
C TYR A 572 1.31 -68.14 25.87
N LEU A 573 2.56 -68.01 25.40
CA LEU A 573 3.61 -69.02 25.57
C LEU A 573 4.01 -69.20 27.03
N CYS A 574 4.14 -68.11 27.81
CA CYS A 574 4.41 -68.20 29.24
C CYS A 574 3.27 -68.90 30.01
N ILE A 575 1.99 -68.61 29.67
CA ILE A 575 0.83 -69.27 30.30
C ILE A 575 0.73 -70.76 29.95
N ILE A 576 1.26 -71.19 28.80
CA ILE A 576 1.28 -72.60 28.39
C ILE A 576 2.45 -73.38 29.02
N LEU A 577 3.52 -72.68 29.44
CA LEU A 577 4.74 -73.27 30.00
C LEU A 577 4.75 -73.37 31.54
N ASP A 578 3.87 -72.64 32.23
CA ASP A 578 3.53 -72.81 33.66
C ASP A 578 2.39 -73.83 33.85
#